data_AF-A0A9E0WC51-F1
#
_entry.id   AF-A0A9E0WC51-F1
#
_cell.length_a   1.000
_cell.length_b   1.000
_cell.length_c   1.000
_cell.angle_alpha   90.00
_cell.angle_beta   90.00
_cell.angle_gamma   90.00
#
_symmetry.space_group_name_H-M   'P 1'
#
loop_
_entity.id
_entity.type
_entity.pdbx_description
1 polymer ?
#
loop_
_entity_poly.entity_id
_entity_poly.type
_entity_poly.pdbx_seq_one_letter_code
_entity_poly.pdbx_strand_id
1 'polypeptide(L)'
;MVEQLRPGLNRRQVRYIMGTPLIEDSFHEDRWDYRYMLRNGNEMLSETQLTLWFEGDELVRVEGPDAPNWDEPQSEGSESEAPEAS
;
A
#
# COMPACT_ATOMS: atom_id res chain seq x y z
N MET A 1 -1.76 1.91 6.34
CA MET A 1 -2.44 0.69 5.79
C MET A 1 -1.57 0.00 4.75
N VAL A 2 -1.12 0.74 3.74
CA VAL A 2 -0.27 0.25 2.64
C VAL A 2 1.09 -0.24 3.15
N GLU A 3 1.62 0.41 4.19
CA GLU A 3 2.80 0.01 4.97
C GLU A 3 2.73 -1.40 5.62
N GLN A 4 1.54 -1.97 5.77
CA GLN A 4 1.37 -3.31 6.33
C GLN A 4 1.50 -4.42 5.29
N LEU A 5 1.56 -4.05 4.00
CA LEU A 5 1.77 -4.99 2.93
C LEU A 5 3.21 -5.50 2.95
N ARG A 6 3.35 -6.82 2.92
CA ARG A 6 4.63 -7.52 2.90
C ARG A 6 4.68 -8.51 1.75
N PRO A 7 5.86 -8.75 1.18
CA PRO A 7 6.04 -9.81 0.19
C PRO A 7 5.70 -11.16 0.83
N GLY A 8 5.12 -12.07 0.04
CA GLY A 8 4.64 -13.39 0.47
C GLY A 8 3.25 -13.39 1.12
N LEU A 9 2.57 -12.25 1.24
CA LEU A 9 1.17 -12.23 1.66
C LEU A 9 0.28 -12.83 0.57
N ASN A 10 -0.65 -13.67 0.98
CA ASN A 10 -1.63 -14.21 0.04
C ASN A 10 -2.69 -13.16 -0.30
N ARG A 11 -3.30 -13.26 -1.48
CA ARG A 11 -4.35 -12.34 -1.96
C ARG A 11 -5.47 -12.07 -0.94
N ARG A 12 -5.87 -13.10 -0.19
CA ARG A 12 -6.88 -12.99 0.88
C ARG A 12 -6.42 -12.09 2.02
N GLN A 13 -5.15 -12.17 2.41
CA GLN A 13 -4.57 -11.31 3.45
C GLN A 13 -4.41 -9.88 2.95
N VAL A 14 -3.98 -9.70 1.69
CA VAL A 14 -3.90 -8.38 1.06
C VAL A 14 -5.29 -7.74 1.00
N ARG A 15 -6.34 -8.50 0.61
CA ARG A 15 -7.73 -8.05 0.64
C ARG A 15 -8.19 -7.67 2.05
N TYR A 16 -7.76 -8.39 3.08
CA TYR A 16 -8.11 -8.06 4.46
C TYR A 16 -7.50 -6.72 4.89
N ILE A 17 -6.30 -6.39 4.42
CA ILE A 17 -5.58 -5.15 4.75
C ILE A 17 -6.07 -3.96 3.92
N MET A 18 -6.23 -4.14 2.61
CA MET A 18 -6.52 -3.07 1.64
C MET A 18 -8.00 -2.94 1.28
N GLY A 19 -8.80 -3.97 1.60
CA GLY A 19 -10.20 -4.09 1.18
C GLY A 19 -10.37 -4.83 -0.14
N THR A 20 -11.63 -4.99 -0.54
CA THR A 20 -12.01 -5.68 -1.78
C THR A 20 -11.52 -4.89 -3.01
N PRO A 21 -10.68 -5.47 -3.87
CA PRO A 21 -10.30 -4.82 -5.12
C PRO A 21 -11.54 -4.61 -6.00
N LEU A 22 -11.53 -3.56 -6.81
CA LEU A 22 -12.65 -3.22 -7.71
C LEU A 22 -12.85 -4.25 -8.84
N ILE A 23 -11.84 -5.10 -9.10
CA ILE A 23 -11.84 -6.09 -10.17
C ILE A 23 -11.28 -7.41 -9.61
N GLU A 24 -12.14 -8.43 -9.53
CA GLU A 24 -11.75 -9.83 -9.33
C GLU A 24 -11.82 -10.52 -10.70
N ASP A 25 -10.85 -10.27 -11.57
CA ASP A 25 -10.80 -10.94 -12.87
C ASP A 25 -10.21 -12.34 -12.68
N SER A 26 -11.01 -13.38 -12.95
CA SER A 26 -10.57 -14.78 -12.81
C SER A 26 -9.54 -15.22 -13.87
N PHE A 27 -9.11 -14.30 -14.76
CA PHE A 27 -8.14 -14.57 -15.83
C PHE A 27 -6.87 -13.70 -15.72
N HIS A 28 -6.94 -12.53 -15.06
CA HIS A 28 -5.80 -11.62 -14.79
C HIS A 28 -5.59 -11.47 -13.30
N GLU A 29 -5.41 -12.62 -12.68
CA GLU A 29 -5.31 -12.83 -11.25
C GLU A 29 -4.06 -12.14 -10.65
N ASP A 30 -3.01 -11.96 -11.44
CA ASP A 30 -1.67 -11.57 -10.99
C ASP A 30 -1.45 -10.06 -10.78
N ARG A 31 -2.45 -9.19 -11.05
CA ARG A 31 -2.30 -7.73 -10.85
C ARG A 31 -3.55 -7.07 -10.30
N TRP A 32 -3.43 -6.41 -9.16
CA TRP A 32 -4.52 -5.62 -8.56
C TRP A 32 -4.18 -4.13 -8.56
N ASP A 33 -5.05 -3.33 -9.17
CA ASP A 33 -4.97 -1.87 -9.15
C ASP A 33 -5.92 -1.30 -8.09
N TYR A 34 -5.38 -0.55 -7.14
CA TYR A 34 -6.12 0.17 -6.11
C TYR A 34 -6.00 1.67 -6.33
N ARG A 35 -7.11 2.40 -6.24
CA ARG A 35 -7.14 3.86 -6.31
C ARG A 35 -7.91 4.40 -5.12
N TYR A 36 -7.21 5.14 -4.27
CA TYR A 36 -7.79 5.79 -3.10
C TYR A 36 -7.82 7.29 -3.34
N MET A 37 -8.97 7.91 -3.14
CA MET A 37 -9.12 9.36 -3.18
C MET A 37 -9.52 9.83 -1.79
N LEU A 38 -8.65 10.61 -1.17
CA LEU A 38 -8.99 11.34 0.03
C LEU A 38 -9.59 12.68 -0.39
N ARG A 39 -10.86 12.93 -0.04
CA ARG A 39 -11.56 14.18 -0.32
C ARG A 39 -12.07 14.79 0.98
N ASN A 40 -11.94 16.10 1.14
CA ASN A 40 -12.54 16.87 2.21
C ASN A 40 -13.60 17.81 1.63
N GLY A 41 -14.86 17.40 1.70
CA GLY A 41 -15.96 18.11 1.06
C GLY A 41 -15.81 18.12 -0.47
N ASN A 42 -15.67 19.31 -1.05
CA ASN A 42 -15.46 19.51 -2.49
C ASN A 42 -13.99 19.50 -2.91
N GLU A 43 -13.04 19.50 -1.96
CA GLU A 43 -11.61 19.50 -2.26
C GLU A 43 -11.05 18.07 -2.27
N MET A 44 -10.28 17.75 -3.30
CA MET A 44 -9.51 16.51 -3.37
C MET A 44 -8.20 16.74 -2.62
N LEU A 45 -8.06 16.09 -1.46
CA LEU A 45 -6.86 16.20 -0.61
C LEU A 45 -5.70 15.40 -1.20
N SER A 46 -5.95 14.15 -1.58
CA SER A 46 -4.96 13.28 -2.20
C SER A 46 -5.62 12.24 -3.10
N GLU A 47 -4.92 11.88 -4.17
CA GLU A 47 -5.23 10.72 -4.98
C GLU A 47 -4.01 9.81 -5.01
N THR A 48 -4.14 8.62 -4.44
CA THR A 48 -3.08 7.60 -4.42
C THR A 48 -3.53 6.44 -5.30
N GLN A 49 -2.68 6.07 -6.25
CA GLN A 49 -2.83 4.86 -7.06
C GLN A 49 -1.74 3.85 -6.67
N LEU A 50 -2.14 2.63 -6.39
CA LEU A 50 -1.28 1.51 -6.01
C LEU A 50 -1.52 0.34 -6.95
N THR A 51 -0.45 -0.28 -7.42
CA THR A 51 -0.47 -1.47 -8.25
C THR A 51 0.21 -2.60 -7.49
N LEU A 52 -0.52 -3.67 -7.22
CA LEU A 52 -0.05 -4.86 -6.55
C LEU A 52 0.16 -5.96 -7.58
N TRP A 53 1.31 -6.60 -7.52
CA TRP A 53 1.71 -7.68 -8.39
C TRP A 53 1.83 -8.96 -7.58
N PHE A 54 1.14 -10.00 -8.04
CA PHE A 54 1.10 -11.31 -7.44
C PHE A 54 1.76 -12.32 -8.39
N GLU A 55 2.41 -13.33 -7.82
CA GLU A 55 2.87 -14.50 -8.57
C GLU A 55 2.16 -15.72 -7.98
N GLY A 56 1.20 -16.28 -8.71
CA GLY A 56 0.29 -17.27 -8.13
C GLY A 56 -0.58 -16.63 -7.04
N ASP A 57 -0.55 -17.12 -5.80
CA ASP A 57 -1.34 -16.55 -4.70
C ASP A 57 -0.56 -15.50 -3.87
N GLU A 58 0.74 -15.33 -4.12
CA GLU A 58 1.65 -14.55 -3.25
C GLU A 58 1.96 -13.17 -3.81
N LEU A 59 1.94 -12.15 -2.93
CA LEU A 59 2.33 -10.79 -3.27
C LEU A 59 3.86 -10.72 -3.46
N VAL A 60 4.30 -10.30 -4.65
CA VAL A 60 5.73 -10.19 -4.98
C VAL A 60 6.21 -8.75 -5.13
N ARG A 61 5.31 -7.83 -5.51
CA ARG A 61 5.67 -6.43 -5.73
C ARG A 61 4.51 -5.49 -5.53
N VAL A 62 4.82 -4.28 -5.10
CA VAL A 62 3.88 -3.16 -4.90
C VAL A 62 4.50 -1.93 -5.57
N GLU A 63 3.72 -1.22 -6.37
CA GLU A 63 4.11 0.02 -7.02
C GLU A 63 3.12 1.14 -6.70
N GLY A 64 3.63 2.34 -6.48
CA GLY A 64 2.83 3.51 -6.14
C GLY A 64 3.61 4.48 -5.27
N PRO A 65 3.09 5.71 -5.08
CA PRO A 65 3.77 6.74 -4.29
C PRO A 65 3.86 6.35 -2.80
N ASP A 66 2.94 5.52 -2.32
CA ASP A 66 2.88 5.01 -0.95
C ASP A 66 3.33 3.53 -0.85
N ALA A 67 3.89 2.96 -1.91
CA ALA A 67 4.28 1.55 -1.92
C ALA A 67 5.40 1.31 -0.89
N PRO A 68 5.30 0.27 -0.04
CA PRO A 68 6.36 -0.03 0.90
C PRO A 68 7.56 -0.54 0.13
N ASN A 69 8.74 0.05 0.36
CA ASN A 69 9.98 -0.51 -0.14
C ASN A 69 10.49 -1.57 0.85
N TRP A 70 10.38 -2.84 0.48
CA TRP A 70 10.83 -3.96 1.32
C TRP A 70 12.33 -4.27 1.13
N ASP A 71 12.95 -3.72 0.09
CA ASP A 71 14.37 -3.92 -0.26
C ASP A 71 15.29 -2.95 0.51
N GLU A 72 14.74 -1.88 1.08
CA GLU A 72 15.48 -0.99 1.96
C GLU A 72 15.39 -1.51 3.41
N PRO A 73 16.52 -1.77 4.09
CA PRO A 73 16.50 -1.87 5.54
C PRO A 73 15.96 -0.54 6.06
N GLN A 74 14.99 -0.59 6.98
CA GLN A 74 14.45 0.58 7.66
C GLN A 74 15.58 1.33 8.38
N SER A 75 16.28 2.20 7.67
CA SER A 75 17.16 3.19 8.26
C SER A 75 16.29 4.39 8.64
N GLU A 76 15.89 4.39 9.92
CA GLU A 76 15.84 5.55 10.83
C GLU A 76 15.00 6.75 10.33
N GLY A 77 13.85 7.05 10.93
CA GLY A 77 13.79 7.68 12.24
C GLY A 77 13.36 9.15 12.09
N SER A 78 12.12 9.46 12.48
CA SER A 78 11.73 10.83 12.81
C SER A 78 11.15 10.83 14.22
N GLU A 79 11.94 10.34 15.17
CA GLU A 79 11.95 10.91 16.51
C GLU A 79 12.81 12.18 16.40
N SER A 80 12.18 13.32 16.08
CA SER A 80 12.78 14.62 16.34
C SER A 80 12.10 15.17 17.58
N GLU A 81 12.56 14.64 18.70
CA GLU A 81 12.94 15.35 19.91
C GLU A 81 12.54 16.84 19.91
N ALA A 82 11.66 17.21 20.84
CA ALA A 82 11.46 18.60 21.21
C ALA A 82 12.70 19.13 21.94
N PRO A 83 13.27 20.26 21.53
CA PRO A 83 13.87 21.23 22.44
C PRO A 83 12.84 22.37 22.62
N GLU A 84 12.65 22.97 23.78
CA GLU A 84 13.71 23.65 24.48
C GLU A 84 13.25 23.90 25.92
N ALA A 85 14.20 23.71 26.85
CA ALA A 85 14.10 24.12 28.23
C ALA A 85 14.07 25.66 28.32
N SER A 86 13.32 26.21 29.27
CA SER A 86 13.88 26.71 30.55
C SER A 86 12.88 27.57 31.32
#